data_AF-A0A919NSE0-F1
#
_entry.id   AF-A0A919NSE0-F1
#
_cell.length_a   1.000
_cell.length_b   1.000
_cell.length_c   1.000
_cell.angle_alpha   90.00
_cell.angle_beta   90.00
_cell.angle_gamma   90.00
#
_symmetry.space_group_name_H-M   'P 1'
#
loop_
_entity.id
_entity.type
_entity.pdbx_description
1 polymer ?
#
loop_
_entity_poly.entity_id
_entity_poly.type
_entity_poly.pdbx_seq_one_letter_code
_entity_poly.pdbx_strand_id
1 'polypeptide(L)' 'MAVDEPLEPLSDDELGIMCRLLARYADFELDQFEHWRIVSKYGPVFIDISRHTNYDSDGIYSTIWPPRAGQAP' A
#
# COMPACT_ATOMS: atom_id res chain seq x y z
N MET A 1 -17.71 -13.70 9.46
CA MET A 1 -17.04 -13.71 10.77
C MET A 1 -16.10 -12.53 10.77
N ALA A 2 -16.42 -11.47 11.53
CA ALA A 2 -15.53 -10.33 11.67
C ALA A 2 -14.45 -10.71 12.68
N VAL A 3 -13.19 -10.64 12.28
CA VAL A 3 -12.04 -10.84 13.15
C VAL A 3 -12.00 -9.61 14.07
N ASP A 4 -12.40 -9.82 15.32
CA ASP A 4 -12.59 -8.78 16.34
C ASP A 4 -11.34 -8.63 17.23
N GLU A 5 -10.17 -8.94 16.68
CA GLU A 5 -8.90 -8.69 17.36
C GLU A 5 -8.46 -7.24 17.09
N PRO A 6 -8.03 -6.49 18.12
CA PRO A 6 -7.47 -5.18 17.91
C PRO A 6 -6.20 -5.33 17.08
N LEU A 7 -6.27 -4.93 15.80
CA LEU A 7 -5.09 -4.87 14.94
C LEU A 7 -4.08 -3.90 15.57
N GLU A 8 -2.96 -4.45 16.01
CA GLU A 8 -1.79 -3.67 16.40
C GLU A 8 -1.19 -3.00 15.15
N PRO A 9 -0.47 -1.88 15.31
CA PRO A 9 0.30 -1.31 14.20
C PRO A 9 1.26 -2.36 13.62
N LEU A 10 1.44 -2.36 12.29
CA LEU A 10 2.44 -3.21 11.65
C LEU A 10 3.82 -2.92 12.22
N SER A 11 4.58 -3.97 12.48
CA SER A 11 6.03 -3.86 12.69
C SER A 11 6.74 -3.45 11.39
N ASP A 12 7.97 -2.95 11.49
CA ASP A 12 8.80 -2.58 10.33
C ASP A 12 8.98 -3.77 9.36
N ASP A 13 9.13 -4.99 9.88
CA ASP A 13 9.29 -6.20 9.07
C ASP A 13 8.00 -6.53 8.30
N GLU A 14 6.83 -6.44 8.96
CA GLU A 14 5.53 -6.67 8.32
C GLU A 14 5.23 -5.60 7.27
N LEU A 15 5.56 -4.34 7.56
CA LEU A 15 5.44 -3.24 6.61
C LEU A 15 6.34 -3.48 5.39
N GLY A 16 7.60 -3.89 5.61
CA GLY A 16 8.52 -4.25 4.53
C GLY A 16 8.02 -5.42 3.67
N ILE A 17 7.42 -6.44 4.27
CA ILE A 17 6.78 -7.55 3.56
C ILE A 17 5.60 -7.04 2.72
N MET A 18 4.75 -6.19 3.28
CA MET A 18 3.61 -5.60 2.57
C MET A 18 4.08 -4.80 1.34
N CYS A 19 5.06 -3.92 1.50
CA CYS A 19 5.63 -3.12 0.42
C CYS A 19 6.22 -3.99 -0.70
N ARG A 20 6.94 -5.06 -0.34
CA ARG A 20 7.49 -6.02 -1.31
C ARG A 20 6.40 -6.76 -2.10
N LEU A 21 5.36 -7.23 -1.41
CA LEU A 21 4.27 -7.96 -2.06
C LEU A 21 3.46 -7.04 -2.98
N LEU A 22 3.22 -5.80 -2.55
CA LEU A 22 2.54 -4.79 -3.36
C LEU A 22 3.36 -4.45 -4.62
N ALA A 23 4.68 -4.31 -4.51
CA ALA A 23 5.55 -4.10 -5.67
C ALA A 23 5.46 -5.25 -6.67
N ARG A 24 5.52 -6.50 -6.19
CA ARG A 24 5.34 -7.68 -7.04
C ARG A 24 3.95 -7.71 -7.69
N TYR A 25 2.90 -7.35 -6.97
CA TYR A 25 1.57 -7.22 -7.55
C TYR A 25 1.54 -6.15 -8.67
N ALA A 26 2.16 -5.00 -8.44
CA ALA A 26 2.23 -3.91 -9.41
C ALA A 26 2.99 -4.31 -10.70
N ASP A 27 4.02 -5.14 -10.58
CA ASP A 27 4.82 -5.61 -11.72
C ASP A 27 4.09 -6.64 -12.59
N PHE A 28 3.31 -7.54 -11.99
CA PHE A 28 2.80 -8.73 -12.68
C PHE A 28 1.29 -8.74 -12.90
N GLU A 29 0.51 -8.13 -12.00
CA GLU A 29 -0.95 -8.29 -11.96
C GLU A 29 -1.69 -6.99 -12.24
N LEU A 30 -1.13 -5.83 -11.86
CA LEU A 30 -1.78 -4.54 -12.08
C LEU A 30 -1.79 -4.18 -13.57
N ASP A 31 -2.96 -4.00 -14.18
CA ASP A 31 -3.07 -3.61 -15.60
C ASP A 31 -3.03 -2.08 -15.80
N GLN A 32 -4.08 -1.33 -15.40
CA GLN A 32 -4.08 0.15 -15.55
C GLN A 32 -4.31 0.84 -14.20
N PHE A 33 -5.34 0.40 -13.50
CA PHE A 33 -5.71 0.89 -12.19
C PHE A 33 -6.48 -0.19 -11.44
N GLU A 34 -6.54 -0.05 -10.13
CA GLU A 34 -7.31 -0.91 -9.25
C GLU A 34 -7.90 -0.09 -8.11
N HIS A 35 -9.12 -0.44 -7.69
CA HIS A 35 -9.87 0.26 -6.65
C HIS A 35 -10.23 -0.71 -5.54
N TRP A 36 -9.47 -0.69 -4.44
CA TRP A 36 -9.72 -1.55 -3.30
C TRP A 36 -10.52 -0.85 -2.21
N ARG A 37 -11.31 -1.65 -1.50
CA ARG A 37 -12.07 -1.22 -0.33
C ARG A 37 -11.81 -2.16 0.83
N ILE A 38 -11.29 -1.61 1.93
CA ILE A 38 -11.09 -2.32 3.19
C ILE A 38 -12.21 -1.91 4.15
N VAL A 39 -12.86 -2.90 4.76
CA VAL A 39 -13.78 -2.66 5.87
C VAL A 39 -12.96 -2.60 7.15
N SER A 40 -12.80 -1.41 7.73
CA SER A 40 -12.14 -1.23 9.03
C SER A 40 -13.15 -0.94 10.14
N LYS A 41 -12.75 -1.15 11.40
CA LYS A 41 -13.56 -0.81 12.58
C LYS A 41 -13.91 0.69 12.69
N TYR A 42 -13.17 1.55 11.98
CA TYR A 42 -13.39 3.00 11.93
C TYR A 42 -14.15 3.44 10.68
N GLY A 43 -14.63 2.51 9.86
CA GLY A 43 -15.29 2.78 8.58
C GLY A 43 -14.50 2.25 7.38
N PRO A 44 -15.03 2.42 6.17
CA PRO A 44 -14.36 1.96 4.96
C PRO A 44 -13.10 2.79 4.66
N VAL A 45 -12.02 2.10 4.28
CA VAL A 45 -10.82 2.70 3.70
C VAL A 45 -10.79 2.36 2.22
N PHE A 46 -10.49 3.34 1.39
CA PHE A 46 -10.39 3.19 -0.06
C PHE A 46 -8.92 3.35 -0.46
N ILE A 47 -8.45 2.47 -1.33
CA ILE A 47 -7.08 2.48 -1.84
C ILE A 47 -7.16 2.51 -3.36
N ASP A 48 -6.59 3.56 -3.94
CA ASP A 48 -6.45 3.71 -5.38
C ASP A 48 -5.01 3.39 -5.77
N ILE A 49 -4.85 2.44 -6.68
CA ILE A 49 -3.56 2.06 -7.24
C ILE A 49 -3.61 2.32 -8.73
N SER A 50 -2.64 3.06 -9.25
CA SER A 50 -2.62 3.49 -10.65
C SER A 50 -1.18 3.60 -11.15
N ARG A 51 -0.99 3.37 -12.45
CA ARG A 51 0.28 3.67 -13.15
C ARG A 51 0.46 5.16 -13.45
N HIS A 52 -0.56 5.97 -13.19
CA HIS A 52 -0.57 7.40 -13.41
C HIS A 52 -1.01 8.14 -12.14
N THR A 53 -0.36 9.25 -11.86
CA THR A 53 -0.76 10.18 -10.81
C THR A 53 -2.02 10.95 -11.25
N ASN A 54 -2.96 11.16 -10.32
CA ASN A 54 -4.06 12.11 -10.49
C ASN A 54 -3.66 13.55 -10.10
N TYR A 55 -2.43 13.73 -9.63
CA TYR A 55 -1.86 15.01 -9.22
C TYR A 55 -0.84 15.49 -10.23
N ASP A 56 -0.73 16.82 -10.36
CA ASP A 56 0.15 17.49 -11.33
C ASP A 56 1.65 17.26 -11.09
N SER A 57 2.05 16.68 -9.95
CA SER A 57 3.46 16.41 -9.66
C SER A 57 3.69 15.09 -8.94
N ASP A 58 4.65 14.30 -9.42
CA ASP A 58 5.12 13.07 -8.79
C ASP A 58 5.82 13.30 -7.44
N GLY A 59 6.23 14.54 -7.14
CA GLY A 59 7.02 14.89 -5.96
C GLY A 59 6.31 14.72 -4.61
N ILE A 60 4.99 14.49 -4.63
CA ILE A 60 4.20 14.22 -3.42
C ILE A 60 4.27 12.75 -2.98
N TYR A 61 4.75 11.86 -3.84
CA TYR A 61 4.80 10.43 -3.57
C TYR A 61 6.12 10.00 -2.95
N SER A 62 6.05 9.09 -1.98
CA SER A 62 7.23 8.43 -1.43
C SER A 62 7.48 7.10 -2.14
N THR A 63 8.74 6.81 -2.46
CA THR A 63 9.15 5.51 -3.00
C THR A 63 9.20 4.48 -1.86
N ILE A 64 8.23 3.56 -1.81
CA ILE A 64 8.19 2.48 -0.81
C ILE A 64 8.91 1.20 -1.27
N TRP A 65 9.19 1.07 -2.57
CA TRP A 65 9.95 -0.06 -3.13
C TRP A 65 10.67 0.31 -4.45
N PRO A 66 11.92 -0.16 -4.67
CA PRO A 66 12.80 -0.69 -3.64
C PRO A 66 13.05 0.38 -2.56
N PRO A 67 13.15 0.00 -1.28
CA PRO A 67 13.40 0.98 -0.22
C PRO A 67 14.71 1.69 -0.49
N ARG A 68 14.73 3.02 -0.33
CA ARG A 68 15.96 3.80 -0.50
C ARG A 68 16.94 3.44 0.61
N ALA A 69 18.23 3.41 0.30
CA ALA A 69 19.26 3.14 1.30
C ALA A 69 19.13 4.11 2.49
N GLY A 70 18.93 3.58 3.70
CA GLY A 70 18.76 4.37 4.93
C GLY A 70 17.33 4.78 5.25
N GLN A 71 16.33 4.36 4.47
CA GLN A 71 14.92 4.55 4.77
C GLN A 71 14.38 3.25 5.39
N ALA A 72 13.81 3.33 6.61
CA ALA A 72 12.96 2.26 7.11
C ALA A 72 11.79 2.06 6.11
N PRO A 73 11.29 0.82 5.93
CA PRO A 73 10.20 0.53 5.00
C PRO A 73 8.94 1.38 5.23
#